data_AF-A0A933EC96-F1
#
_entry.id   AF-A0A933EC96-F1
#
_cell.length_a   1.000
_cell.length_b   1.000
_cell.length_c   1.000
_cell.angle_alpha   90.00
_cell.angle_beta   90.00
_cell.angle_gamma   90.00
#
_symmetry.space_group_name_H-M   'P 1'
#
loop_
_entity.id
_entity.type
_entity.pdbx_description
1 polymer ?
#
loop_
_entity_poly.entity_id
_entity_poly.type
_entity_poly.pdbx_seq_one_letter_code
_entity_poly.pdbx_strand_id
1 'polypeptide(L)'
;VVTPPEKMGEDEARDAGFVPVVVGSIPRGGTTAADTERLARVMRDLQVDLLLFAGGDGTARDICGAVGTALPALGVPAGVKMHSAVFATSPRAAADVAVAHLQTEAPNCRDSEVMDVDEEAVRRDVVSARLYGFLSVPYAEGLVQDVKVASAGEERSLSGIAADIVERMQDDCPYILGPGTTVRAIAQKLGLQKTLMGVDVVYRNALVGIDVNEAHLLRLLDGMRAKIVVAPIGGQGYVFGRGNQQISAEVLRRAGRDNVIVVATPGKLASLRGAPLRVDSGDAAVDDMLRGFIRVVTGYRSEVVCRIGS
;
A
#
# COMPACT_ATOMS: atom_id res chain seq x y z
N VAL A 1 -26.35 2.16 11.49
CA VAL A 1 -25.04 1.90 12.13
C VAL A 1 -24.98 0.43 12.52
N VAL A 2 -23.94 -0.27 12.10
CA VAL A 2 -23.68 -1.68 12.45
C VAL A 2 -22.46 -1.70 13.37
N THR A 3 -22.50 -2.50 14.43
CA THR A 3 -21.41 -2.58 15.42
C THR A 3 -21.26 -3.98 15.98
N PRO A 4 -20.07 -4.41 16.41
CA PRO A 4 -19.95 -5.57 17.27
C PRO A 4 -20.42 -5.25 18.69
N PRO A 5 -20.66 -6.28 19.53
CA PRO A 5 -21.26 -6.11 20.84
C PRO A 5 -20.34 -5.46 21.87
N GLU A 6 -20.96 -4.88 22.90
CA GLU A 6 -20.35 -4.26 24.09
C GLU A 6 -19.25 -3.23 23.70
N LYS A 7 -18.12 -3.27 24.41
CA LYS A 7 -16.92 -2.42 24.27
C LYS A 7 -16.26 -2.40 22.87
N MET A 8 -16.75 -3.17 21.91
CA MET A 8 -16.27 -3.13 20.52
C MET A 8 -17.04 -2.13 19.65
N GLY A 9 -17.97 -1.38 20.23
CA GLY A 9 -18.65 -0.24 19.60
C GLY A 9 -20.14 -0.14 19.91
N GLU A 10 -20.78 -1.16 20.49
CA GLU A 10 -22.21 -1.13 20.85
C GLU A 10 -22.48 -0.07 21.91
N ASP A 11 -21.64 -0.05 22.95
CA ASP A 11 -21.78 0.87 24.07
C ASP A 11 -21.54 2.30 23.59
N GLU A 12 -20.46 2.55 22.85
CA GLU A 12 -20.13 3.86 22.28
C GLU A 12 -21.20 4.36 21.30
N ALA A 13 -21.76 3.47 20.46
CA ALA A 13 -22.83 3.85 19.54
C ALA A 13 -24.12 4.22 20.27
N ARG A 14 -24.48 3.49 21.33
CA ARG A 14 -25.65 3.79 22.16
C ARG A 14 -25.48 5.09 22.94
N ASP A 15 -24.30 5.31 23.52
CA ASP A 15 -23.97 6.53 24.25
C ASP A 15 -24.00 7.77 23.33
N ALA A 16 -23.62 7.60 22.06
CA ALA A 16 -23.75 8.62 21.02
C ALA A 16 -25.20 8.81 20.51
N GLY A 17 -26.17 8.05 21.02
CA GLY A 17 -27.60 8.16 20.69
C GLY A 17 -28.04 7.37 19.45
N PHE A 18 -27.21 6.47 18.91
CA PHE A 18 -27.61 5.58 17.83
C PHE A 18 -28.39 4.37 18.34
N VAL A 19 -29.21 3.80 17.46
CA VAL A 19 -29.80 2.46 17.64
C VAL A 19 -29.03 1.49 16.73
N PRO A 20 -27.94 0.87 17.21
CA PRO A 20 -27.10 0.06 16.35
C PRO A 20 -27.70 -1.33 16.07
N VAL A 21 -27.40 -1.87 14.90
CA VAL A 21 -27.55 -3.30 14.60
C VAL A 21 -26.31 -4.01 15.12
N VAL A 22 -26.47 -4.79 16.18
CA VAL A 22 -25.36 -5.51 16.82
C VAL A 22 -25.11 -6.84 16.09
N VAL A 23 -23.87 -7.09 15.70
CA VAL A 23 -23.49 -8.26 14.90
C VAL A 23 -22.36 -9.08 15.54
N GLY A 24 -22.45 -10.40 15.42
CA GLY A 24 -21.46 -11.32 15.96
C GLY A 24 -21.56 -11.51 17.48
N SER A 25 -20.47 -11.99 18.07
CA SER A 25 -20.32 -12.22 19.51
C SER A 25 -18.87 -12.04 19.92
N ILE A 26 -18.64 -11.70 21.19
CA ILE A 26 -17.31 -11.61 21.80
C ILE A 26 -17.15 -12.65 22.91
N PRO A 27 -15.95 -13.20 23.13
CA PRO A 27 -15.72 -14.18 24.19
C PRO A 27 -15.80 -13.55 25.59
N ARG A 28 -16.26 -14.34 26.56
CA ARG A 28 -16.27 -13.93 27.98
C ARG A 28 -14.82 -13.88 28.49
N GLY A 29 -14.34 -12.69 28.84
CA GLY A 29 -13.02 -12.48 29.45
C GLY A 29 -12.08 -11.53 28.69
N GLY A 30 -12.49 -11.01 27.53
CA GLY A 30 -11.70 -10.06 26.76
C GLY A 30 -11.91 -10.22 25.28
N THR A 31 -11.31 -9.33 24.51
CA THR A 31 -11.34 -9.34 23.03
C THR A 31 -9.91 -9.51 22.54
N THR A 32 -9.77 -9.98 21.31
CA THR A 32 -8.47 -10.28 20.68
C THR A 32 -8.44 -9.76 19.24
N ALA A 33 -7.25 -9.68 18.64
CA ALA A 33 -7.11 -9.38 17.21
C ALA A 33 -7.94 -10.31 16.31
N ALA A 34 -8.08 -11.59 16.68
CA ALA A 34 -8.90 -12.55 15.96
C ALA A 34 -10.40 -12.22 16.01
N ASP A 35 -10.86 -11.59 17.11
CA ASP A 35 -12.23 -11.08 17.21
C ASP A 35 -12.43 -9.88 16.26
N THR A 36 -11.47 -8.95 16.23
CA THR A 36 -11.46 -7.84 15.28
C THR A 36 -11.54 -8.31 13.83
N GLU A 37 -10.70 -9.28 13.43
CA GLU A 37 -10.75 -9.83 12.07
C GLU A 37 -12.10 -10.47 11.74
N ARG A 38 -12.62 -11.31 12.64
CA ARG A 38 -13.87 -12.03 12.44
C ARG A 38 -15.04 -11.05 12.27
N LEU A 39 -15.12 -10.05 13.14
CA LEU A 39 -16.20 -9.07 13.14
C LEU A 39 -16.12 -8.12 11.93
N ALA A 40 -14.91 -7.74 11.53
CA ALA A 40 -14.70 -6.97 10.30
C ALA A 40 -15.11 -7.77 9.04
N ARG A 41 -14.86 -9.09 9.00
CA ARG A 41 -15.36 -9.95 7.91
C ARG A 41 -16.89 -10.00 7.88
N VAL A 42 -17.54 -10.10 9.03
CA VAL A 42 -19.02 -10.06 9.12
C VAL A 42 -19.56 -8.75 8.57
N MET A 43 -18.97 -7.61 8.92
CA MET A 43 -19.38 -6.31 8.40
C MET A 43 -19.17 -6.16 6.88
N ARG A 44 -18.07 -6.71 6.36
CA ARG A 44 -17.83 -6.80 4.90
C ARG A 44 -18.88 -7.66 4.20
N ASP A 45 -19.21 -8.81 4.76
CA ASP A 45 -20.20 -9.72 4.18
C ASP A 45 -21.62 -9.13 4.24
N LEU A 46 -21.89 -8.26 5.22
CA LEU A 46 -23.10 -7.42 5.29
C LEU A 46 -23.09 -6.21 4.34
N GLN A 47 -21.97 -5.98 3.64
CA GLN A 47 -21.79 -4.88 2.69
C GLN A 47 -22.11 -3.50 3.30
N VAL A 48 -21.61 -3.23 4.51
CA VAL A 48 -21.71 -1.88 5.08
C VAL A 48 -20.99 -0.86 4.18
N ASP A 49 -21.43 0.40 4.17
CA ASP A 49 -20.87 1.41 3.25
C ASP A 49 -19.44 1.83 3.62
N LEU A 50 -19.16 1.91 4.93
CA LEU A 50 -17.87 2.34 5.48
C LEU A 50 -17.59 1.66 6.81
N LEU A 51 -16.39 1.10 6.96
CA LEU A 51 -15.87 0.57 8.22
C LEU A 51 -15.05 1.64 8.94
N LEU A 52 -15.47 2.05 10.13
CA LEU A 52 -14.66 2.87 11.04
C LEU A 52 -14.00 1.97 12.08
N PHE A 53 -12.71 2.18 12.33
CA PHE A 53 -11.99 1.44 13.37
C PHE A 53 -11.11 2.39 14.19
N ALA A 54 -11.01 2.15 15.50
CA ALA A 54 -10.30 3.01 16.43
C ALA A 54 -9.71 2.17 17.58
N GLY A 55 -8.37 2.18 17.73
CA GLY A 55 -7.68 1.50 18.84
C GLY A 55 -8.07 0.02 19.04
N GLY A 56 -7.76 -0.53 20.22
CA GLY A 56 -8.20 -1.86 20.67
C GLY A 56 -7.14 -2.97 20.57
N ASP A 57 -7.63 -4.21 20.60
CA ASP A 57 -6.81 -5.44 20.60
C ASP A 57 -6.32 -5.87 19.21
N GLY A 58 -6.70 -5.13 18.17
CA GLY A 58 -6.25 -5.30 16.79
C GLY A 58 -5.68 -4.01 16.21
N THR A 59 -5.12 -4.11 15.02
CA THR A 59 -4.41 -3.06 14.31
C THR A 59 -5.00 -2.87 12.91
N ALA A 60 -4.52 -1.86 12.18
CA ALA A 60 -4.87 -1.68 10.77
C ALA A 60 -4.51 -2.92 9.91
N ARG A 61 -3.55 -3.74 10.34
CA ARG A 61 -3.18 -5.01 9.71
C ARG A 61 -4.33 -6.00 9.75
N ASP A 62 -4.95 -6.17 10.91
CA ASP A 62 -6.03 -7.14 11.11
C ASP A 62 -7.27 -6.75 10.29
N ILE A 63 -7.59 -5.45 10.27
CA ILE A 63 -8.62 -4.90 9.38
C ILE A 63 -8.27 -5.16 7.92
N CYS A 64 -7.02 -4.89 7.51
CA CYS A 64 -6.55 -5.16 6.16
C CYS A 64 -6.66 -6.64 5.76
N GLY A 65 -6.34 -7.57 6.67
CA GLY A 65 -6.45 -9.02 6.42
C GLY A 65 -7.91 -9.49 6.32
N ALA A 66 -8.81 -8.82 7.03
CA ALA A 66 -10.24 -9.13 7.01
C ALA A 66 -10.96 -8.57 5.77
N VAL A 67 -10.70 -7.31 5.40
CA VAL A 67 -11.53 -6.59 4.41
C VAL A 67 -10.78 -6.16 3.14
N GLY A 68 -9.47 -6.00 3.19
CA GLY A 68 -8.64 -5.56 2.07
C GLY A 68 -9.21 -4.32 1.37
N THR A 69 -9.27 -4.34 0.04
CA THR A 69 -9.82 -3.25 -0.77
C THR A 69 -11.31 -3.44 -1.11
N ALA A 70 -11.98 -4.45 -0.54
CA ALA A 70 -13.37 -4.77 -0.87
C ALA A 70 -14.40 -3.92 -0.10
N LEU A 71 -14.00 -3.36 1.05
CA LEU A 71 -14.82 -2.50 1.89
C LEU A 71 -14.03 -1.24 2.24
N PRO A 72 -14.53 -0.02 1.95
CA PRO A 72 -13.91 1.20 2.44
C PRO A 72 -13.74 1.16 3.95
N ALA A 73 -12.53 1.49 4.42
CA ALA A 73 -12.17 1.49 5.83
C ALA A 73 -11.39 2.76 6.19
N LEU A 74 -11.71 3.37 7.33
CA LEU A 74 -11.04 4.57 7.83
C LEU A 74 -10.68 4.42 9.31
N GLY A 75 -9.40 4.60 9.61
CA GLY A 75 -8.89 4.57 10.97
C GLY A 75 -9.10 5.91 11.68
N VAL A 76 -9.66 5.88 12.88
CA VAL A 76 -9.78 7.04 13.78
C VAL A 76 -8.54 7.09 14.69
N PRO A 77 -7.78 8.20 14.73
CA PRO A 77 -6.57 8.30 15.54
C PRO A 77 -6.90 8.32 17.05
N ALA A 78 -6.39 7.34 17.80
CA ALA A 78 -6.66 7.15 19.23
C ALA A 78 -5.41 7.26 20.14
N GLY A 79 -4.32 7.88 19.67
CA GLY A 79 -3.15 8.20 20.51
C GLY A 79 -1.95 7.23 20.44
N VAL A 80 -1.98 6.22 19.57
CA VAL A 80 -0.84 5.34 19.26
C VAL A 80 -0.27 5.60 17.86
N LYS A 81 1.00 5.23 17.63
CA LYS A 81 1.80 5.61 16.45
C LYS A 81 1.23 5.04 15.14
N MET A 82 0.79 5.92 14.25
CA MET A 82 0.14 5.61 12.99
C MET A 82 1.17 5.52 11.85
N HIS A 83 1.70 4.32 11.61
CA HIS A 83 2.66 4.06 10.52
C HIS A 83 1.99 3.76 9.17
N SER A 84 0.69 3.47 9.17
CA SER A 84 -0.12 3.16 7.98
C SER A 84 -0.85 4.40 7.48
N ALA A 85 -0.95 4.57 6.16
CA ALA A 85 -1.60 5.73 5.52
C ALA A 85 -3.14 5.63 5.49
N VAL A 86 -3.73 4.97 6.49
CA VAL A 86 -5.15 4.61 6.55
C VAL A 86 -5.92 5.28 7.68
N PHE A 87 -5.23 6.11 8.47
CA PHE A 87 -5.79 6.86 9.57
C PHE A 87 -6.08 8.31 9.16
N ALA A 88 -7.11 8.91 9.75
CA ALA A 88 -7.36 10.33 9.62
C ALA A 88 -6.33 11.18 10.40
N THR A 89 -6.18 12.48 10.07
CA THR A 89 -5.24 13.36 10.80
C THR A 89 -5.66 13.62 12.25
N SER A 90 -6.96 13.56 12.52
CA SER A 90 -7.55 13.76 13.84
C SER A 90 -8.91 13.04 13.93
N PRO A 91 -9.48 12.82 15.13
CA PRO A 91 -10.81 12.22 15.25
C PRO A 91 -11.89 13.07 14.57
N ARG A 92 -11.77 14.40 14.64
CA ARG A 92 -12.66 15.34 13.94
C ARG A 92 -12.57 15.15 12.43
N ALA A 93 -11.35 15.07 11.90
CA ALA A 93 -11.15 14.86 10.48
C ALA A 93 -11.66 13.49 10.00
N ALA A 94 -11.58 12.45 10.85
CA ALA A 94 -12.21 11.16 10.56
C ALA A 94 -13.73 11.28 10.41
N ALA A 95 -14.38 12.04 11.29
CA ALA A 95 -15.82 12.29 11.21
C ALA A 95 -16.18 13.07 9.94
N ASP A 96 -15.44 14.14 9.62
CA ASP A 96 -15.66 14.94 8.40
C ASP A 96 -15.55 14.08 7.12
N VAL A 97 -14.53 13.21 7.05
CA VAL A 97 -14.33 12.27 5.93
C VAL A 97 -15.46 11.24 5.87
N ALA A 98 -15.88 10.68 7.00
CA ALA A 98 -16.96 9.70 7.05
C ALA A 98 -18.30 10.29 6.60
N VAL A 99 -18.62 11.52 7.06
CA VAL A 99 -19.82 12.24 6.63
C VAL A 99 -19.79 12.51 5.13
N ALA A 100 -18.67 13.03 4.61
CA ALA A 100 -18.51 13.31 3.19
C ALA A 100 -18.67 12.03 2.34
N HIS A 101 -18.09 10.91 2.78
CA HIS A 101 -18.22 9.62 2.10
C HIS A 101 -19.67 9.13 2.06
N LEU A 102 -20.37 9.17 3.19
CA LEU A 102 -21.75 8.65 3.30
C LEU A 102 -22.80 9.54 2.61
N GLN A 103 -22.50 10.83 2.39
CA GLN A 103 -23.40 11.77 1.72
C GLN A 103 -23.20 11.86 0.21
N THR A 104 -22.13 11.26 -0.32
CA THR A 104 -21.79 11.34 -1.75
C THR A 104 -22.32 10.08 -2.46
N GLU A 105 -22.99 10.24 -3.60
CA GLU A 105 -23.48 9.09 -4.40
C GLU A 105 -22.35 8.27 -5.04
N ALA A 106 -21.21 8.91 -5.33
CA ALA A 106 -19.99 8.30 -5.86
C ALA A 106 -18.78 8.71 -5.01
N PRO A 107 -18.64 8.17 -3.78
CA PRO A 107 -17.60 8.60 -2.87
C PRO A 107 -16.22 8.15 -3.35
N ASN A 108 -15.25 9.08 -3.34
CA ASN A 108 -13.90 8.78 -3.79
C ASN A 108 -13.12 8.01 -2.71
N CYS A 109 -12.50 6.90 -3.12
CA CYS A 109 -11.64 6.09 -2.26
C CYS A 109 -10.28 5.87 -2.91
N ARG A 110 -9.25 5.73 -2.08
CA ARG A 110 -7.88 5.45 -2.52
C ARG A 110 -7.32 4.23 -1.80
N ASP A 111 -6.64 3.37 -2.55
CA ASP A 111 -5.90 2.26 -1.98
C ASP A 111 -4.66 2.79 -1.26
N SER A 112 -4.65 2.64 0.07
CA SER A 112 -3.64 3.19 0.95
C SER A 112 -2.86 2.08 1.65
N GLU A 113 -1.55 2.30 1.80
CA GLU A 113 -0.59 1.32 2.29
C GLU A 113 -0.82 1.05 3.79
N VAL A 114 -1.01 -0.23 4.13
CA VAL A 114 -0.99 -0.73 5.50
C VAL A 114 0.37 -1.32 5.78
N MET A 115 1.05 -0.79 6.78
CA MET A 115 2.36 -1.24 7.20
C MET A 115 2.22 -2.20 8.39
N ASP A 116 2.84 -3.37 8.30
CA ASP A 116 3.08 -4.27 9.42
C ASP A 116 4.32 -3.80 10.17
N VAL A 117 4.13 -3.39 11.41
CA VAL A 117 5.22 -2.94 12.28
C VAL A 117 5.38 -3.97 13.38
N ASP A 118 6.58 -4.54 13.47
CA ASP A 118 6.89 -5.46 14.56
C ASP A 118 7.02 -4.66 15.87
N GLU A 119 6.00 -4.73 16.72
CA GLU A 119 5.95 -4.03 18.00
C GLU A 119 7.04 -4.47 18.99
N GLU A 120 7.54 -5.70 18.90
CA GLU A 120 8.68 -6.16 19.69
C GLU A 120 10.00 -5.57 19.19
N ALA A 121 10.17 -5.50 17.86
CA ALA A 121 11.33 -4.85 17.26
C ALA A 121 11.35 -3.34 17.54
N VAL A 122 10.20 -2.67 17.51
CA VAL A 122 10.06 -1.26 17.88
C VAL A 122 10.40 -1.02 19.35
N ARG A 123 10.03 -1.94 20.26
CA ARG A 123 10.45 -1.89 21.68
C ARG A 123 11.95 -2.03 21.87
N ARG A 124 12.67 -2.57 20.88
CA ARG A 124 14.13 -2.68 20.84
C ARG A 124 14.79 -1.59 19.97
N ASP A 125 14.08 -0.51 19.66
CA ASP A 125 14.52 0.59 18.78
C ASP A 125 14.85 0.17 17.32
N VAL A 126 14.41 -1.02 16.90
CA VAL A 126 14.54 -1.51 15.53
C VAL A 126 13.23 -1.28 14.79
N VAL A 127 13.15 -0.20 14.00
CA VAL A 127 11.97 0.08 13.18
C VAL A 127 11.99 -0.79 11.91
N SER A 128 11.41 -1.98 12.01
CA SER A 128 11.09 -2.85 10.87
C SER A 128 9.60 -2.71 10.56
N ALA A 129 9.28 -1.94 9.51
CA ALA A 129 7.93 -1.73 9.03
C ALA A 129 7.84 -2.25 7.59
N ARG A 130 7.06 -3.30 7.34
CA ARG A 130 6.93 -3.95 6.03
C ARG A 130 5.55 -3.65 5.44
N LEU A 131 5.45 -3.50 4.13
CA LEU A 131 4.13 -3.37 3.50
C LEU A 131 3.36 -4.68 3.72
N TYR A 132 2.23 -4.61 4.41
CA TYR A 132 1.35 -5.74 4.66
C TYR A 132 0.32 -5.90 3.55
N GLY A 133 -0.27 -4.77 3.15
CA GLY A 133 -1.44 -4.77 2.30
C GLY A 133 -1.92 -3.36 1.98
N PHE A 134 -3.12 -3.29 1.41
CA PHE A 134 -3.79 -2.05 1.10
C PHE A 134 -5.23 -2.09 1.62
N LEU A 135 -5.69 -0.95 2.14
CA LEU A 135 -7.10 -0.70 2.42
C LEU A 135 -7.63 0.33 1.43
N SER A 136 -8.88 0.17 1.02
CA SER A 136 -9.61 1.24 0.34
C SER A 136 -10.00 2.28 1.39
N VAL A 137 -9.46 3.50 1.30
CA VAL A 137 -9.67 4.55 2.31
C VAL A 137 -10.41 5.72 1.66
N PRO A 138 -11.53 6.19 2.24
CA PRO A 138 -12.19 7.40 1.78
C PRO A 138 -11.24 8.59 1.75
N TYR A 139 -11.31 9.39 0.70
CA TYR A 139 -10.43 10.54 0.53
C TYR A 139 -11.22 11.85 0.55
N ALA A 140 -10.82 12.75 1.46
CA ALA A 140 -11.18 14.16 1.43
C ALA A 140 -9.90 14.99 1.62
N GLU A 141 -9.68 16.00 0.77
CA GLU A 141 -8.46 16.81 0.79
C GLU A 141 -8.19 17.39 2.19
N GLY A 142 -7.00 17.12 2.76
CA GLY A 142 -6.53 17.71 4.01
C GLY A 142 -7.05 17.08 5.32
N LEU A 143 -7.90 16.05 5.27
CA LEU A 143 -8.55 15.47 6.45
C LEU A 143 -8.06 14.05 6.81
N VAL A 144 -7.44 13.34 5.87
CA VAL A 144 -6.81 12.03 6.16
C VAL A 144 -5.31 12.23 6.45
N GLN A 145 -4.70 11.44 7.35
CA GLN A 145 -3.28 11.57 7.68
C GLN A 145 -2.46 11.29 6.43
N ASP A 146 -2.11 12.39 5.76
CA ASP A 146 -1.43 12.34 4.49
C ASP A 146 0.07 12.23 4.74
N VAL A 147 0.55 11.04 4.44
CA VAL A 147 1.86 10.88 3.80
C VAL A 147 1.76 11.27 2.31
N LYS A 148 0.56 11.55 1.74
CA LYS A 148 0.34 11.73 0.30
C LYS A 148 -0.58 12.91 -0.03
N VAL A 149 -0.05 13.96 -0.68
CA VAL A 149 -0.86 15.00 -1.32
C VAL A 149 -1.37 14.46 -2.66
N ALA A 150 -2.62 13.97 -2.69
CA ALA A 150 -3.31 13.60 -3.92
C ALA A 150 -4.21 14.74 -4.41
N SER A 151 -3.61 15.80 -4.93
CA SER A 151 -4.37 16.79 -5.71
C SER A 151 -4.73 16.21 -7.08
N ALA A 152 -5.55 16.91 -7.88
CA ALA A 152 -5.72 16.61 -9.31
C ALA A 152 -4.37 16.48 -10.08
N GLY A 153 -3.28 17.00 -9.53
CA GLY A 153 -1.92 16.80 -10.04
C GLY A 153 -1.38 15.37 -9.85
N GLU A 154 -1.78 14.62 -8.82
CA GLU A 154 -1.26 13.28 -8.54
C GLU A 154 -1.86 12.22 -9.47
N GLU A 155 -3.18 12.27 -9.75
CA GLU A 155 -3.79 11.41 -10.79
C GLU A 155 -3.19 11.66 -12.17
N ARG A 156 -3.00 12.94 -12.53
CA ARG A 156 -2.30 13.32 -13.76
C ARG A 156 -0.88 12.80 -13.80
N SER A 157 -0.16 12.85 -12.66
CA SER A 157 1.19 12.31 -12.55
C SER A 157 1.19 10.79 -12.74
N LEU A 158 0.28 10.05 -12.09
CA LEU A 158 0.13 8.61 -12.26
C LEU A 158 -0.17 8.23 -13.71
N SER A 159 -1.12 8.91 -14.35
CA SER A 159 -1.44 8.70 -15.76
C SER A 159 -0.24 9.01 -16.67
N GLY A 160 0.52 10.06 -16.35
CA GLY A 160 1.73 10.43 -17.06
C GLY A 160 2.86 9.41 -16.92
N ILE A 161 3.10 8.90 -15.70
CA ILE A 161 4.05 7.81 -15.44
C ILE A 161 3.63 6.57 -16.25
N ALA A 162 2.36 6.20 -16.21
CA ALA A 162 1.86 5.04 -16.93
C ALA A 162 2.07 5.18 -18.44
N ALA A 163 1.73 6.33 -19.03
CA ALA A 163 1.96 6.59 -20.45
C ALA A 163 3.45 6.53 -20.81
N ASP A 164 4.33 7.15 -20.01
CA ASP A 164 5.77 7.17 -20.26
C ASP A 164 6.41 5.77 -20.18
N ILE A 165 6.04 4.97 -19.18
CA ILE A 165 6.55 3.61 -19.07
C ILE A 165 6.07 2.76 -20.24
N VAL A 166 4.77 2.79 -20.58
CA VAL A 166 4.23 2.00 -21.69
C VAL A 166 4.87 2.38 -23.02
N GLU A 167 5.11 3.67 -23.29
CA GLU A 167 5.83 4.11 -24.50
C GLU A 167 7.28 3.62 -24.57
N ARG A 168 7.92 3.42 -23.41
CA ARG A 168 9.30 2.90 -23.31
C ARG A 168 9.37 1.38 -23.26
N MET A 169 8.24 0.68 -23.20
CA MET A 169 8.24 -0.78 -23.18
C MET A 169 8.73 -1.33 -24.53
N GLN A 170 9.60 -2.33 -24.46
CA GLN A 170 10.18 -3.00 -25.60
C GLN A 170 9.70 -4.47 -25.62
N ASP A 171 9.48 -5.02 -26.81
CA ASP A 171 8.96 -6.38 -26.99
C ASP A 171 10.06 -7.48 -26.94
N ASP A 172 11.30 -7.09 -26.68
CA ASP A 172 12.49 -7.94 -26.64
C ASP A 172 12.81 -8.49 -25.24
N CYS A 173 12.16 -7.97 -24.19
CA CYS A 173 12.36 -8.42 -22.82
C CYS A 173 11.07 -8.38 -21.99
N PRO A 174 10.92 -9.28 -21.01
CA PRO A 174 9.87 -9.21 -20.00
C PRO A 174 10.09 -8.07 -19.00
N TYR A 175 8.99 -7.57 -18.46
CA TYR A 175 8.92 -6.55 -17.42
C TYR A 175 8.33 -7.16 -16.14
N ILE A 176 9.13 -7.20 -15.09
CA ILE A 176 8.74 -7.61 -13.73
C ILE A 176 8.10 -6.40 -13.05
N LEU A 177 6.80 -6.46 -12.83
CA LEU A 177 6.00 -5.39 -12.22
C LEU A 177 5.85 -5.62 -10.72
N GLY A 178 6.61 -4.87 -9.93
CA GLY A 178 6.53 -4.89 -8.47
C GLY A 178 5.16 -4.44 -7.93
N PRO A 179 4.93 -4.57 -6.62
CA PRO A 179 3.64 -4.24 -6.01
C PRO A 179 3.34 -2.74 -6.00
N GLY A 180 2.08 -2.41 -5.75
CA GLY A 180 1.62 -1.08 -5.44
C GLY A 180 0.81 -0.37 -6.52
N THR A 181 0.11 0.68 -6.10
CA THR A 181 -0.88 1.41 -6.90
C THR A 181 -0.26 2.10 -8.12
N THR A 182 0.95 2.64 -7.99
CA THR A 182 1.68 3.28 -9.10
C THR A 182 2.00 2.28 -10.21
N VAL A 183 2.45 1.08 -9.86
CA VAL A 183 2.76 0.03 -10.85
C VAL A 183 1.47 -0.57 -11.43
N ARG A 184 0.41 -0.69 -10.62
CA ARG A 184 -0.92 -1.08 -11.12
C ARG A 184 -1.46 -0.12 -12.18
N ALA A 185 -1.24 1.19 -12.05
CA ALA A 185 -1.65 2.17 -13.05
C ALA A 185 -0.98 1.92 -14.42
N ILE A 186 0.27 1.46 -14.43
CA ILE A 186 0.99 1.06 -15.64
C ILE A 186 0.32 -0.15 -16.29
N ALA A 187 0.02 -1.19 -15.51
CA ALA A 187 -0.68 -2.39 -15.99
C ALA A 187 -2.09 -2.06 -16.54
N GLN A 188 -2.84 -1.19 -15.85
CA GLN A 188 -4.15 -0.73 -16.31
C GLN A 188 -4.07 0.01 -17.64
N LYS A 189 -3.02 0.81 -17.87
CA LYS A 189 -2.77 1.50 -19.14
C LYS A 189 -2.52 0.53 -20.30
N LEU A 190 -1.95 -0.64 -20.02
CA LEU A 190 -1.79 -1.76 -20.97
C LEU A 190 -3.09 -2.57 -21.17
N GLY A 191 -4.16 -2.27 -20.42
CA GLY A 191 -5.39 -3.06 -20.41
C GLY A 191 -5.29 -4.36 -19.61
N LEU A 192 -4.30 -4.46 -18.71
CA LEU A 192 -4.03 -5.67 -17.92
C LEU A 192 -4.48 -5.49 -16.47
N GLN A 193 -4.96 -6.58 -15.87
CA GLN A 193 -5.29 -6.64 -14.44
C GLN A 193 -4.10 -7.18 -13.65
N LYS A 194 -3.51 -6.32 -12.82
CA LYS A 194 -2.36 -6.62 -11.96
C LYS A 194 -2.79 -6.88 -10.52
N THR A 195 -2.09 -7.81 -9.87
CA THR A 195 -2.11 -8.02 -8.42
C THR A 195 -1.54 -6.81 -7.69
N LEU A 196 -2.30 -6.23 -6.75
CA LEU A 196 -1.85 -5.02 -6.04
C LEU A 196 -0.65 -5.29 -5.12
N MET A 197 -0.66 -6.41 -4.39
CA MET A 197 0.44 -6.83 -3.50
C MET A 197 1.45 -7.77 -4.15
N GLY A 198 1.09 -8.36 -5.29
CA GLY A 198 1.92 -9.34 -5.97
C GLY A 198 2.96 -8.73 -6.89
N VAL A 199 3.91 -9.57 -7.28
CA VAL A 199 4.84 -9.29 -8.38
C VAL A 199 4.31 -10.00 -9.62
N ASP A 200 4.02 -9.26 -10.68
CA ASP A 200 3.50 -9.83 -11.92
C ASP A 200 4.55 -9.69 -13.02
N VAL A 201 4.43 -10.46 -14.10
CA VAL A 201 5.35 -10.39 -15.26
C VAL A 201 4.55 -10.10 -16.51
N VAL A 202 4.96 -9.05 -17.22
CA VAL A 202 4.40 -8.67 -18.51
C VAL A 202 5.44 -8.92 -19.61
N TYR A 203 5.03 -9.51 -20.71
CA TYR A 203 5.85 -9.67 -21.90
C TYR A 203 4.98 -9.49 -23.15
N ARG A 204 5.41 -8.63 -24.08
CA ARG A 204 4.67 -8.31 -25.33
C ARG A 204 3.20 -7.95 -25.09
N ASN A 205 3.00 -7.00 -24.18
CA ASN A 205 1.68 -6.51 -23.76
C ASN A 205 0.73 -7.58 -23.19
N ALA A 206 1.25 -8.73 -22.76
CA ALA A 206 0.47 -9.79 -22.14
C ALA A 206 1.02 -10.14 -20.76
N LEU A 207 0.11 -10.47 -19.85
CA LEU A 207 0.45 -10.96 -18.51
C LEU A 207 0.90 -12.42 -18.63
N VAL A 208 2.20 -12.68 -18.43
CA VAL A 208 2.81 -14.02 -18.54
C VAL A 208 3.12 -14.63 -17.17
N GLY A 209 2.93 -13.87 -16.10
CA GLY A 209 2.99 -14.35 -14.72
C GLY A 209 2.18 -13.46 -13.81
N ILE A 210 1.42 -14.06 -12.88
CA ILE A 210 0.60 -13.37 -11.89
C ILE A 210 1.08 -13.82 -10.51
N ASP A 211 1.33 -12.85 -9.62
CA ASP A 211 1.81 -13.05 -8.25
C ASP A 211 2.92 -14.09 -8.14
N VAL A 212 3.95 -13.90 -8.96
CA VAL A 212 5.07 -14.83 -9.09
C VAL A 212 6.03 -14.71 -7.90
N ASN A 213 6.54 -15.86 -7.47
CA ASN A 213 7.59 -15.97 -6.47
C ASN A 213 9.01 -15.87 -7.09
N GLU A 214 10.02 -15.87 -6.23
CA GLU A 214 11.44 -15.84 -6.62
C GLU A 214 11.80 -16.95 -7.63
N ALA A 215 11.39 -18.19 -7.38
CA ALA A 215 11.74 -19.33 -8.24
C ALA A 215 11.18 -19.18 -9.67
N HIS A 216 10.04 -18.51 -9.84
CA HIS A 216 9.53 -18.16 -11.16
C HIS A 216 10.38 -17.06 -11.83
N LEU A 217 10.74 -16.01 -11.09
CA LEU A 217 11.56 -14.91 -11.60
C LEU A 217 12.97 -15.37 -12.00
N LEU A 218 13.60 -16.24 -11.22
CA LEU A 218 14.91 -16.79 -11.54
C LEU A 218 14.88 -17.65 -12.82
N ARG A 219 13.86 -18.49 -12.98
CA ARG A 219 13.66 -19.27 -14.22
C ARG A 219 13.43 -18.39 -15.44
N LEU A 220 12.69 -17.29 -15.29
CA LEU A 220 12.52 -16.29 -16.35
C LEU A 220 13.88 -15.69 -16.77
N LEU A 221 14.74 -15.42 -15.79
CA LEU A 221 16.06 -14.80 -15.96
C LEU A 221 17.15 -15.77 -16.45
N ASP A 222 16.91 -17.09 -16.46
CA ASP A 222 17.87 -18.08 -17.02
C ASP A 222 17.98 -17.97 -18.55
N GLY A 223 16.95 -17.47 -19.23
CA GLY A 223 16.90 -17.41 -20.69
C GLY A 223 16.74 -16.00 -21.29
N MET A 224 16.42 -14.99 -20.49
CA MET A 224 16.14 -13.64 -20.96
C MET A 224 16.59 -12.59 -19.95
N ARG A 225 17.01 -11.43 -20.45
CA ARG A 225 17.13 -10.22 -19.62
C ARG A 225 15.73 -9.70 -19.31
N ALA A 226 15.49 -9.20 -18.11
CA ALA A 226 14.22 -8.59 -17.73
C ALA A 226 14.44 -7.20 -17.14
N LYS A 227 13.47 -6.31 -17.29
CA LYS A 227 13.41 -5.02 -16.59
C LYS A 227 12.51 -5.13 -15.37
N ILE A 228 12.85 -4.43 -14.30
CA ILE A 228 12.11 -4.43 -13.04
C ILE A 228 11.51 -3.05 -12.85
N VAL A 229 10.18 -2.94 -12.80
CA VAL A 229 9.46 -1.69 -12.52
C VAL A 229 8.95 -1.73 -11.10
N VAL A 230 9.40 -0.78 -10.27
CA VAL A 230 9.08 -0.72 -8.84
C VAL A 230 8.78 0.70 -8.40
N ALA A 231 7.92 0.82 -7.40
CA ALA A 231 7.63 2.08 -6.73
C ALA A 231 8.11 2.03 -5.27
N PRO A 232 8.65 3.13 -4.71
CA PRO A 232 8.97 3.17 -3.31
C PRO A 232 7.70 3.11 -2.45
N ILE A 233 7.83 2.50 -1.28
CA ILE A 233 6.82 2.58 -0.21
C ILE A 233 6.73 4.03 0.30
N GLY A 234 5.50 4.55 0.39
CA GLY A 234 5.24 5.93 0.81
C GLY A 234 5.78 6.23 2.21
N GLY A 235 6.35 7.42 2.40
CA GLY A 235 6.89 7.90 3.68
C GLY A 235 8.18 7.24 4.16
N GLN A 236 8.57 6.08 3.60
CA GLN A 236 9.77 5.35 4.02
C GLN A 236 10.86 5.30 2.95
N GLY A 237 10.48 5.29 1.68
CA GLY A 237 11.42 5.34 0.55
C GLY A 237 12.05 4.00 0.19
N TYR A 238 11.65 2.89 0.80
CA TYR A 238 12.12 1.55 0.41
C TYR A 238 11.64 1.18 -0.98
N VAL A 239 12.59 0.89 -1.88
CA VAL A 239 12.37 0.43 -3.26
C VAL A 239 12.39 -1.10 -3.33
N PHE A 240 13.22 -1.75 -2.51
CA PHE A 240 13.34 -3.21 -2.41
C PHE A 240 13.45 -3.65 -0.96
N GLY A 241 13.11 -4.92 -0.71
CA GLY A 241 13.28 -5.61 0.58
C GLY A 241 12.06 -5.58 1.48
N ARG A 242 11.28 -4.50 1.39
CA ARG A 242 10.07 -4.32 2.18
C ARG A 242 8.86 -4.36 1.24
N GLY A 243 8.08 -5.44 1.33
CA GLY A 243 6.83 -5.59 0.57
C GLY A 243 6.96 -6.21 -0.81
N ASN A 244 8.17 -6.49 -1.29
CA ASN A 244 8.43 -7.07 -2.61
C ASN A 244 9.55 -8.11 -2.58
N GLN A 245 9.59 -8.94 -1.53
CA GLN A 245 10.65 -9.91 -1.27
C GLN A 245 10.81 -10.97 -2.37
N GLN A 246 9.80 -11.17 -3.22
CA GLN A 246 9.90 -12.02 -4.40
C GLN A 246 11.02 -11.53 -5.35
N ILE A 247 11.30 -10.23 -5.40
CA ILE A 247 12.42 -9.63 -6.13
C ILE A 247 13.66 -9.70 -5.22
N SER A 248 14.20 -10.91 -5.08
CA SER A 248 15.31 -11.21 -4.18
C SER A 248 16.64 -10.58 -4.62
N ALA A 249 17.64 -10.64 -3.74
CA ALA A 249 19.02 -10.27 -4.05
C ALA A 249 19.55 -10.96 -5.33
N GLU A 250 19.22 -12.24 -5.54
CA GLU A 250 19.67 -12.98 -6.72
C GLU A 250 18.93 -12.53 -7.99
N VAL A 251 17.63 -12.24 -7.91
CA VAL A 251 16.86 -11.65 -9.02
C VAL A 251 17.47 -10.28 -9.40
N LEU A 252 17.77 -9.44 -8.41
CA LEU A 252 18.38 -8.12 -8.62
C LEU A 252 19.77 -8.22 -9.22
N ARG A 253 20.59 -9.17 -8.77
CA ARG A 253 21.94 -9.43 -9.29
C ARG A 253 21.89 -9.83 -10.77
N ARG A 254 20.97 -10.73 -11.15
CA ARG A 254 20.80 -11.19 -12.54
C ARG A 254 20.22 -10.13 -13.45
N ALA A 255 19.23 -9.36 -12.98
CA ALA A 255 18.67 -8.25 -13.74
C ALA A 255 19.69 -7.13 -13.92
N GLY A 256 20.46 -6.83 -12.87
CA GLY A 256 21.42 -5.73 -12.83
C GLY A 256 20.75 -4.37 -12.66
N ARG A 257 21.49 -3.42 -12.08
CA ARG A 257 21.01 -2.07 -11.75
C ARG A 257 20.38 -1.34 -12.94
N ASP A 258 20.99 -1.42 -14.12
CA ASP A 258 20.54 -0.68 -15.31
C ASP A 258 19.16 -1.10 -15.81
N ASN A 259 18.66 -2.26 -15.35
CA ASN A 259 17.35 -2.77 -15.70
C ASN A 259 16.29 -2.48 -14.60
N VAL A 260 16.66 -1.75 -13.55
CA VAL A 260 15.73 -1.26 -12.53
C VAL A 260 15.17 0.10 -12.95
N ILE A 261 13.85 0.16 -13.05
CA ILE A 261 13.08 1.36 -13.34
C ILE A 261 12.28 1.72 -12.09
N VAL A 262 12.61 2.85 -11.48
CA VAL A 262 11.90 3.36 -10.31
C VAL A 262 10.84 4.37 -10.75
N VAL A 263 9.61 4.17 -10.30
CA VAL A 263 8.47 5.06 -10.59
C VAL A 263 7.89 5.62 -9.29
N ALA A 264 7.63 6.91 -9.22
CA ALA A 264 7.03 7.51 -8.04
C ALA A 264 6.32 8.82 -8.41
N THR A 265 5.15 9.07 -7.84
CA THR A 265 4.53 10.40 -7.98
C THR A 265 5.36 11.46 -7.26
N PRO A 266 5.30 12.74 -7.67
CA PRO A 266 5.92 13.83 -6.93
C PRO A 266 5.49 13.87 -5.45
N GLY A 267 4.22 13.55 -5.18
CA GLY A 267 3.68 13.42 -3.81
C GLY A 267 4.41 12.34 -3.00
N LYS A 268 4.61 11.14 -3.56
CA LYS A 268 5.38 10.06 -2.90
C LYS A 268 6.82 10.49 -2.59
N LEU A 269 7.48 11.21 -3.50
CA LEU A 269 8.85 11.67 -3.26
C LEU A 269 8.90 12.79 -2.22
N ALA A 270 7.98 13.75 -2.26
CA ALA A 270 7.85 14.80 -1.26
C ALA A 270 7.62 14.23 0.16
N SER A 271 6.89 13.12 0.26
CA SER A 271 6.62 12.43 1.53
C SER A 271 7.89 11.96 2.26
N LEU A 272 8.99 11.78 1.53
CA LEU A 272 10.27 11.36 2.09
C LEU A 272 10.99 12.50 2.83
N ARG A 273 10.50 13.75 2.74
CA ARG A 273 11.08 14.93 3.42
C ARG A 273 12.59 15.08 3.18
N GLY A 274 13.03 14.77 1.96
CA GLY A 274 14.44 14.82 1.55
C GLY A 274 15.28 13.59 1.95
N ALA A 275 14.69 12.59 2.61
CA ALA A 275 15.37 11.33 2.86
C ALA A 275 15.67 10.58 1.55
N PRO A 276 16.79 9.83 1.48
CA PRO A 276 17.11 9.02 0.31
C PRO A 276 16.12 7.85 0.14
N LEU A 277 16.07 7.33 -1.08
CA LEU A 277 15.50 6.02 -1.34
C LEU A 277 16.33 4.94 -0.64
N ARG A 278 15.70 3.82 -0.28
CA ARG A 278 16.32 2.76 0.52
C ARG A 278 16.20 1.41 -0.17
N VAL A 279 17.16 0.54 0.09
CA VAL A 279 17.19 -0.85 -0.37
C VAL A 279 17.59 -1.71 0.82
N ASP A 280 16.93 -2.85 0.98
CA ASP A 280 17.19 -3.84 2.03
C ASP A 280 17.02 -5.24 1.42
N SER A 281 17.89 -5.62 0.48
CA SER A 281 17.76 -6.89 -0.24
C SER A 281 18.14 -8.11 0.61
N GLY A 282 18.69 -7.89 1.82
CA GLY A 282 19.29 -8.92 2.66
C GLY A 282 20.70 -9.32 2.24
N ASP A 283 21.25 -8.70 1.19
CA ASP A 283 22.60 -8.95 0.66
C ASP A 283 23.35 -7.63 0.49
N ALA A 284 24.41 -7.43 1.27
CA ALA A 284 25.16 -6.18 1.29
C ALA A 284 25.80 -5.83 -0.07
N ALA A 285 26.22 -6.83 -0.85
CA ALA A 285 26.84 -6.59 -2.15
C ALA A 285 25.81 -6.12 -3.19
N VAL A 286 24.57 -6.63 -3.11
CA VAL A 286 23.46 -6.19 -3.96
C VAL A 286 22.96 -4.81 -3.54
N ASP A 287 22.87 -4.56 -2.23
CA ASP A 287 22.54 -3.22 -1.72
C ASP A 287 23.57 -2.19 -2.20
N ASP A 288 24.87 -2.50 -2.11
CA ASP A 288 25.96 -1.66 -2.61
C ASP A 288 25.90 -1.46 -4.12
N MET A 289 25.57 -2.50 -4.90
CA MET A 289 25.37 -2.40 -6.35
C MET A 289 24.29 -1.36 -6.72
N LEU A 290 23.24 -1.24 -5.90
CA LEU A 290 22.12 -0.33 -6.12
C LEU A 290 22.35 1.07 -5.55
N ARG A 291 23.32 1.28 -4.65
CA ARG A 291 23.61 2.59 -4.02
C ARG A 291 24.03 3.68 -5.00
N GLY A 292 23.82 4.93 -4.64
CA GLY A 292 24.19 6.10 -5.45
C GLY A 292 22.96 6.72 -6.11
N PHE A 293 23.12 7.34 -7.27
CA PHE A 293 22.00 8.05 -7.91
C PHE A 293 21.22 7.15 -8.87
N ILE A 294 19.90 7.31 -8.88
CA ILE A 294 18.99 6.63 -9.81
C ILE A 294 17.97 7.65 -10.35
N ARG A 295 17.56 7.45 -11.60
CA ARG A 295 16.50 8.23 -12.23
C ARG A 295 15.15 7.64 -11.82
N VAL A 296 14.25 8.50 -11.34
CA VAL A 296 12.88 8.13 -10.94
C VAL A 296 11.92 8.80 -11.90
N VAL A 297 11.06 8.01 -12.55
CA VAL A 297 10.01 8.52 -13.44
C VAL A 297 8.87 9.07 -12.59
N THR A 298 8.57 10.35 -12.79
CA THR A 298 7.59 11.13 -11.99
C THR A 298 6.37 11.58 -12.76
N GLY A 299 6.39 11.46 -14.08
CA GLY A 299 5.30 11.85 -14.97
C GLY A 299 5.64 11.58 -16.42
N TYR A 300 4.83 12.12 -17.34
CA TYR A 300 5.07 11.94 -18.77
C TYR A 300 6.36 12.64 -19.19
N ARG A 301 7.37 11.89 -19.68
CA ARG A 301 8.70 12.40 -20.04
C ARG A 301 9.34 13.26 -18.94
N SER A 302 9.02 12.95 -17.68
CA SER A 302 9.45 13.70 -16.51
C SER A 302 10.11 12.75 -15.53
N GLU A 303 11.32 13.13 -15.10
CA GLU A 303 12.12 12.34 -14.19
C GLU A 303 12.89 13.24 -13.24
N VAL A 304 13.19 12.69 -12.06
CA VAL A 304 14.06 13.31 -11.07
C VAL A 304 15.17 12.35 -10.67
N VAL A 305 16.31 12.90 -10.27
CA VAL A 305 17.42 12.09 -9.77
C VAL A 305 17.30 11.98 -8.25
N CYS A 306 17.18 10.75 -7.75
CA CYS A 306 17.15 10.45 -6.34
C CYS A 306 18.41 9.68 -5.92
N ARG A 307 18.85 9.88 -4.67
CA ARG A 307 19.90 9.06 -4.09
C ARG A 307 19.27 7.81 -3.45
N ILE A 308 19.81 6.65 -3.75
CA ILE A 308 19.67 5.41 -2.98
C ILE A 308 20.77 5.40 -1.91
N GLY A 309 20.35 5.37 -0.64
CA GLY A 309 21.21 5.32 0.53
C GLY A 309 20.95 4.06 1.37
N SER A 310 21.87 3.82 2.32
CA SER A 310 21.75 2.86 3.42
C SER A 310 20.93 3.44 4.56
#